data_AF-A0A920JP48-F1
#
_entry.id   AF-A0A920JP48-F1
#
_cell.length_a   1.000
_cell.length_b   1.000
_cell.length_c   1.000
_cell.angle_alpha   90.00
_cell.angle_beta   90.00
_cell.angle_gamma   90.00
#
_symmetry.space_group_name_H-M   'P 1'
#
loop_
_entity.id
_entity.type
_entity.pdbx_description
1 polymer ?
#
loop_
_entity_poly.entity_id
_entity_poly.type
_entity_poly.pdbx_seq_one_letter_code
_entity_poly.pdbx_strand_id
1 'polypeptide(L)'
;MPENSYVSLLFKKGNSEINSKIIEEANEYVEAVNSNNKSEIIHEAADLWFHNLVSLTLNDIQVSDILEELNRRFGVSGLEEKKSRDK
;
A
#
# COMPACT_ATOMS: atom_id res chain seq x y z
N MET A 1 8.52 -19.89 6.88
CA MET A 1 9.35 -18.68 6.69
C MET A 1 10.68 -18.89 7.42
N PRO A 2 11.82 -18.36 6.93
CA PRO A 2 13.08 -18.45 7.68
C PRO A 2 12.91 -17.78 9.04
N GLU A 3 13.32 -18.47 10.12
CA GLU A 3 13.03 -18.06 11.51
C GLU A 3 13.68 -16.73 11.95
N ASN A 4 14.56 -16.15 11.12
CA ASN A 4 15.32 -14.92 11.39
C ASN A 4 15.17 -13.84 10.30
N SER A 5 14.16 -13.92 9.42
CA SER A 5 13.89 -12.83 8.49
C SER A 5 13.20 -11.67 9.22
N TYR A 6 13.50 -10.42 8.87
CA TYR A 6 12.78 -9.24 9.35
C TYR A 6 11.25 -9.40 9.23
N VAL A 7 10.79 -10.03 8.15
CA VAL A 7 9.38 -10.37 7.94
C VAL A 7 8.86 -11.31 9.04
N SER A 8 9.60 -12.36 9.40
CA SER A 8 9.19 -13.28 10.47
C SER A 8 9.06 -12.62 11.85
N LEU A 9 9.83 -11.56 12.12
CA LEU A 9 9.70 -10.73 13.32
C LEU A 9 8.45 -9.85 13.28
N LEU A 10 8.15 -9.22 12.15
CA LEU A 10 6.92 -8.44 11.95
C LEU A 10 5.67 -9.31 12.13
N PHE A 11 5.70 -10.55 11.62
CA PHE A 11 4.62 -11.52 11.83
C PHE A 11 4.40 -11.88 13.30
N LYS A 12 5.47 -12.00 14.10
CA LYS A 12 5.36 -12.27 15.53
C LYS A 12 4.79 -11.08 16.31
N LYS A 13 5.08 -9.85 15.88
CA LYS A 13 4.56 -8.63 16.52
C LYS A 13 3.12 -8.29 16.09
N GLY A 14 2.68 -8.80 14.94
CA GLY A 14 1.31 -8.68 14.45
C GLY A 14 0.94 -7.29 13.95
N ASN A 15 -0.37 -7.04 13.81
CA ASN A 15 -0.90 -5.82 13.17
C ASN A 15 -0.50 -4.51 13.86
N SER A 16 -0.19 -4.52 15.17
CA SER A 16 0.17 -3.30 15.88
C SER A 16 1.48 -2.69 15.36
N GLU A 17 2.52 -3.51 15.13
CA GLU A 17 3.83 -3.01 14.70
C GLU A 17 3.76 -2.54 13.24
N ILE A 18 3.13 -3.35 12.37
CA ILE A 18 3.05 -3.02 10.95
C ILE A 18 2.23 -1.75 10.71
N ASN A 19 1.16 -1.53 11.49
CA ASN A 19 0.38 -0.30 11.39
C ASN A 19 1.18 0.93 11.80
N SER A 20 2.00 0.84 12.86
CA SER A 20 2.89 1.92 13.26
C SER A 20 3.89 2.26 12.15
N LYS A 21 4.50 1.25 11.51
CA LYS A 21 5.40 1.45 10.37
C LYS A 21 4.68 2.10 9.19
N ILE A 22 3.50 1.61 8.80
CA ILE A 22 2.72 2.23 7.70
C ILE A 22 2.44 3.71 7.97
N ILE A 23 2.11 4.08 9.22
CA ILE A 23 1.87 5.48 9.60
C ILE A 23 3.16 6.31 9.49
N GLU A 24 4.29 5.79 9.95
CA GLU A 24 5.61 6.42 9.86
C GLU A 24 5.98 6.69 8.39
N GLU A 25 6.04 5.65 7.56
CA GLU A 25 6.44 5.77 6.14
C GLU A 25 5.48 6.66 5.34
N ALA A 26 4.18 6.67 5.69
CA ALA A 26 3.22 7.55 5.03
C ALA A 26 3.51 9.03 5.34
N ASN A 27 3.95 9.36 6.55
CA ASN A 27 4.34 10.73 6.90
C ASN A 27 5.65 11.12 6.20
N GLU A 28 6.64 10.23 6.20
CA GLU A 28 7.94 10.45 5.55
C GLU A 28 7.79 10.61 4.04
N TYR A 29 6.95 9.80 3.39
CA TYR A 29 6.60 9.96 1.98
C TYR A 29 5.99 11.33 1.68
N VAL A 30 5.04 11.80 2.51
CA VAL A 30 4.42 13.12 2.34
C VAL A 30 5.45 14.24 2.53
N GLU A 31 6.36 14.11 3.49
CA GLU A 31 7.46 15.06 3.71
C GLU A 31 8.43 15.09 2.51
N ALA A 32 8.80 13.93 1.98
CA ALA A 32 9.63 13.80 0.78
C ALA A 32 8.98 14.47 -0.44
N VAL A 33 7.66 14.31 -0.61
CA VAL A 33 6.89 15.00 -1.65
C VAL A 33 6.91 16.52 -1.45
N ASN A 34 6.66 16.99 -0.22
CA ASN A 34 6.66 18.43 0.10
C ASN A 34 8.03 19.09 -0.10
N SER A 35 9.12 18.35 0.13
CA SER A 35 10.48 18.81 -0.08
C SER A 35 10.95 18.73 -1.54
N ASN A 36 10.12 18.18 -2.46
CA ASN A 36 10.45 17.93 -3.87
C ASN A 36 11.72 17.06 -4.06
N ASN A 37 12.08 16.25 -3.07
CA ASN A 37 13.27 15.40 -3.12
C ASN A 37 12.95 14.07 -3.79
N LYS A 38 13.22 13.95 -5.09
CA LYS A 38 12.91 12.74 -5.88
C LYS A 38 13.54 11.45 -5.34
N SER A 39 14.73 11.53 -4.74
CA SER A 39 15.39 10.34 -4.21
C SER A 39 14.64 9.83 -2.99
N GLU A 40 14.30 10.72 -2.06
CA GLU A 40 13.51 10.40 -0.87
C GLU A 40 12.12 9.93 -1.26
N ILE A 41 11.45 10.57 -2.22
CA ILE A 41 10.12 10.15 -2.69
C ILE A 41 10.14 8.68 -3.14
N ILE A 42 11.16 8.27 -3.88
CA ILE A 42 11.29 6.88 -4.36
C ILE A 42 11.59 5.94 -3.19
N HIS A 43 12.45 6.35 -2.26
CA HIS A 43 12.84 5.58 -1.08
C HIS A 43 11.62 5.32 -0.17
N GLU A 44 10.94 6.38 0.26
CA GLU A 44 9.79 6.32 1.15
C GLU A 44 8.57 5.65 0.50
N ALA A 45 8.39 5.82 -0.81
CA ALA A 45 7.35 5.07 -1.54
C ALA A 45 7.63 3.57 -1.52
N ALA A 46 8.89 3.16 -1.70
CA ALA A 46 9.26 1.75 -1.69
C ALA A 46 9.03 1.13 -0.29
N ASP A 47 9.38 1.85 0.79
CA ASP A 47 9.19 1.33 2.13
C ASP A 47 7.71 1.26 2.54
N LEU A 48 6.95 2.31 2.21
CA LEU A 48 5.50 2.31 2.39
C LEU A 48 4.83 1.14 1.65
N TRP A 49 5.24 0.87 0.40
CA TRP A 49 4.70 -0.27 -0.37
C TRP A 49 5.10 -1.61 0.24
N PHE A 50 6.34 -1.74 0.68
CA PHE A 50 6.82 -2.94 1.36
C PHE A 50 5.97 -3.25 2.61
N HIS A 51 5.77 -2.26 3.48
CA HIS A 51 4.98 -2.43 4.69
C HIS A 51 3.50 -2.72 4.41
N ASN A 52 2.92 -2.13 3.36
CA ASN A 52 1.58 -2.49 2.89
C ASN A 52 1.50 -3.96 2.44
N LEU A 53 2.47 -4.45 1.65
CA LEU A 53 2.50 -5.84 1.19
C LEU A 53 2.63 -6.84 2.35
N VAL A 54 3.45 -6.51 3.36
CA VAL A 54 3.56 -7.31 4.58
C VAL A 54 2.24 -7.31 5.35
N SER A 55 1.58 -6.16 5.48
CA SER A 55 0.26 -6.05 6.12
C SER A 55 -0.82 -6.88 5.42
N LEU A 56 -0.86 -6.88 4.08
CA LEU A 56 -1.78 -7.74 3.32
C LEU A 56 -1.54 -9.22 3.64
N THR A 57 -0.28 -9.65 3.62
CA THR A 57 0.08 -11.03 3.92
C THR A 57 -0.25 -11.42 5.37
N LEU A 58 -0.14 -10.49 6.33
CA LEU A 58 -0.52 -10.70 7.74
C LEU A 58 -2.03 -10.93 7.93
N ASN A 59 -2.84 -10.40 7.02
CA ASN A 59 -4.30 -10.48 7.07
C ASN A 59 -4.86 -11.48 6.05
N ASP A 60 -4.01 -12.37 5.51
CA ASP A 60 -4.36 -13.39 4.50
C ASP A 60 -4.99 -12.80 3.22
N ILE A 61 -4.60 -11.57 2.85
CA ILE A 61 -5.05 -10.89 1.64
C ILE A 61 -3.99 -11.03 0.55
N GLN A 62 -4.40 -11.45 -0.64
CA GLN A 62 -3.51 -11.55 -1.79
C GLN A 62 -3.42 -10.23 -2.55
N VAL A 63 -2.27 -9.96 -3.18
CA VAL A 63 -2.11 -8.79 -4.05
C VAL A 63 -3.12 -8.80 -5.20
N SER A 64 -3.52 -9.98 -5.68
CA SER A 64 -4.57 -10.14 -6.69
C SER A 64 -5.90 -9.53 -6.27
N ASP A 65 -6.26 -9.63 -4.98
CA ASP A 65 -7.52 -9.08 -4.46
C ASP A 65 -7.52 -7.54 -4.54
N ILE A 66 -6.36 -6.92 -4.27
CA ILE A 66 -6.16 -5.48 -4.42
C ILE A 66 -6.19 -5.08 -5.90
N LEU A 67 -5.56 -5.85 -6.79
CA LEU A 67 -5.59 -5.59 -8.23
C LEU A 67 -7.00 -5.71 -8.81
N GLU A 68 -7.80 -6.67 -8.33
CA GLU A 68 -9.20 -6.81 -8.72
C GLU A 68 -10.03 -5.61 -8.26
N GLU A 69 -9.85 -5.15 -7.02
CA GLU A 69 -10.51 -3.95 -6.50
C GLU A 69 -10.10 -2.69 -7.28
N LEU A 70 -8.82 -2.55 -7.66
CA LEU A 70 -8.38 -1.47 -8.53
C LEU A 70 -9.04 -1.56 -9.91
N ASN A 71 -9.08 -2.73 -10.53
CA ASN A 71 -9.74 -2.94 -11.81
C ASN A 71 -11.24 -2.60 -11.74
N ARG A 72 -11.91 -2.98 -10.65
CA ARG A 72 -13.31 -2.60 -10.39
C ARG A 72 -13.48 -1.08 -10.33
N ARG A 73 -12.53 -0.35 -9.71
CA ARG A 73 -12.56 1.12 -9.68
C ARG A 73 -12.30 1.74 -11.06
N PHE A 74 -11.44 1.15 -11.87
CA PHE A 74 -11.17 1.62 -13.24
C PHE A 74 -12.35 1.37 -14.19
N GLY A 75 -13.07 0.25 -14.05
CA GLY A 75 -14.28 -0.06 -14.80
C GLY A 75 -15.51 0.77 -14.41
N VAL A 76 -15.42 1.55 -13.33
CA VAL A 76 -16.44 2.52 -12.90
C VAL A 76 -15.87 3.94 -13.05
N SER A 77 -15.18 4.22 -14.16
CA SER A 77 -14.87 5.60 -14.47
C SER A 77 -16.20 6.35 -14.57
N GLY A 78 -16.44 7.33 -13.69
CA GLY A 78 -17.67 8.13 -13.69
C GLY A 78 -17.91 8.91 -15.01
N LEU A 79 -16.99 8.79 -15.98
CA LEU A 79 -17.11 9.26 -17.35
C LEU A 79 -17.91 8.29 -18.23
N GLU A 80 -17.74 6.97 -18.06
CA GLU A 80 -18.52 5.95 -18.78
C GLU A 80 -19.94 5.84 -18.22
N GLU A 81 -20.09 5.89 -16.90
CA GLU A 81 -21.40 5.91 -16.24
C GLU A 81 -22.22 7.17 -16.58
N LYS A 82 -21.56 8.32 -16.79
CA LYS A 82 -22.22 9.53 -17.32
C LYS A 82 -22.66 9.36 -18.77
N LYS A 83 -21.80 8.81 -19.64
CA LYS A 83 -22.13 8.55 -21.06
C LYS A 83 -23.27 7.55 -21.25
N SER A 84 -23.46 6.61 -20.33
CA SER A 84 -24.57 5.64 -20.39
C SER A 84 -25.90 6.18 -19.87
N ARG A 85 -25.91 7.31 -19.13
CA ARG A 85 -27.14 7.95 -18.63
C ARG A 85 -27.80 8.86 -19.67
N ASP A 86 -27.05 9.34 -20.66
CA ASP A 86 -27.53 10.20 -21.74
C ASP A 86 -27.94 9.40 -23.00
N LYS A 87 -28.21 8.10 -22.85
CA LYS A 87 -28.70 7.20 -23.90
C LYS A 87 -30.00 6.54 -23.47
#